data_AF-A0A1E7HPZ6-F1
#
_entry.id   AF-A0A1E7HPZ6-F1
#
_cell.length_a   1.000
_cell.length_b   1.000
_cell.length_c   1.000
_cell.angle_alpha   90.00
_cell.angle_beta   90.00
_cell.angle_gamma   90.00
#
_symmetry.space_group_name_H-M   'P 1'
#
loop_
_entity.id
_entity.type
_entity.pdbx_description
1 polymer ?
#
loop_
_entity_poly.entity_id
_entity_poly.type
_entity_poly.pdbx_seq_one_letter_code
_entity_poly.pdbx_strand_id
1 'polypeptide(L)'
;MEQDRYSQQVFQCWDKLERLVQKRFLDTNTAQEASLYLLEKLEEDNWRRVRAYNGKAKFSTFLHCMTGNLLEDFSRKKFGRFRPPQWLVKQGALWTKVFKLLCLERIAPPEVIGNLSSRAANPEPPAGIAEIVAVILAEIPDCGKVRWEATASEPEELENRAAPNPALHNISPEQYLALSEQVQLAKGIGQLLTAGTTASTNGDIANLVKEFDSTFKLKDEEQLLLKMIYQDQLSASQAGKLLGWGVNKTHGKLRRLLARLEKTLRKLGLEETLRNWLQEDRQIDL
;
A
#
# COMPACT_ATOMS: atom_id res chain seq x y z
N MET A 1 29.18 2.09 -18.26
CA MET A 1 28.79 3.47 -18.64
C MET A 1 27.37 3.57 -19.20
N GLU A 2 26.83 2.59 -19.96
CA GLU A 2 25.43 2.68 -20.45
C GLU A 2 24.35 2.52 -19.38
N GLN A 3 24.59 1.70 -18.36
CA GLN A 3 23.66 1.47 -17.24
C GLN A 3 23.32 2.75 -16.46
N ASP A 4 24.23 3.72 -16.48
CA ASP A 4 24.07 4.99 -15.78
C ASP A 4 23.21 5.99 -16.57
N ARG A 5 23.13 5.87 -17.90
CA ARG A 5 22.33 6.78 -18.74
C ARG A 5 20.84 6.53 -18.58
N TYR A 6 20.40 5.28 -18.59
CA TYR A 6 18.98 4.94 -18.51
C TYR A 6 18.40 5.19 -17.12
N SER A 7 19.17 4.88 -16.07
CA SER A 7 18.80 5.19 -14.69
C SER A 7 18.66 6.70 -14.49
N GLN A 8 19.61 7.51 -14.99
CA GLN A 8 19.54 8.97 -14.95
C GLN A 8 18.28 9.50 -15.65
N GLN A 9 17.95 8.99 -16.83
CA GLN A 9 16.75 9.40 -17.57
C GLN A 9 15.45 9.08 -16.82
N VAL A 10 15.37 7.91 -16.17
CA VAL A 10 14.22 7.55 -15.31
C VAL A 10 14.14 8.51 -14.12
N PHE A 11 15.24 8.75 -13.41
CA PHE A 11 15.23 9.62 -12.24
C PHE A 11 14.93 11.09 -12.57
N GLN A 12 15.32 11.59 -13.75
CA GLN A 12 14.95 12.92 -14.24
C GLN A 12 13.44 13.13 -14.39
N CYS A 13 12.67 12.06 -14.61
CA CYS A 13 11.22 12.14 -14.74
C CYS A 13 10.46 11.44 -13.61
N TRP A 14 11.16 11.05 -12.53
CA TRP A 14 10.57 10.30 -11.41
C TRP A 14 9.38 11.00 -10.77
N ASP A 15 9.46 12.32 -10.56
CA ASP A 15 8.37 13.12 -9.99
C ASP A 15 7.06 12.96 -10.78
N LYS A 16 7.14 12.75 -12.10
CA LYS A 16 5.96 12.52 -12.92
C LYS A 16 5.40 11.12 -12.69
N LEU A 17 6.25 10.11 -12.53
CA LEU A 17 5.84 8.75 -12.26
C LEU A 17 5.20 8.64 -10.88
N GLU A 18 5.80 9.26 -9.87
CA GLU A 18 5.28 9.26 -8.50
C GLU A 18 3.91 9.94 -8.41
N ARG A 19 3.67 11.03 -9.16
CA ARG A 19 2.32 11.61 -9.30
C ARG A 19 1.30 10.63 -9.90
N LEU A 20 1.71 9.74 -10.82
CA LEU A 20 0.81 8.71 -11.35
C LEU A 20 0.49 7.66 -10.28
N VAL A 21 1.47 7.28 -9.47
CA VAL A 21 1.29 6.35 -8.36
C VAL A 21 0.32 6.94 -7.33
N GLN A 22 0.57 8.17 -6.87
CA GLN A 22 -0.25 8.89 -5.89
C GLN A 22 -1.67 9.23 -6.39
N LYS A 23 -1.84 9.31 -7.73
CA LYS A 23 -3.15 9.46 -8.35
C LYS A 23 -3.91 8.14 -8.44
N ARG A 24 -3.19 7.02 -8.57
CA ARG A 24 -3.76 5.67 -8.68
C ARG A 24 -4.17 5.13 -7.31
N PHE A 25 -3.29 5.22 -6.32
CA PHE A 25 -3.48 4.67 -4.98
C PHE A 25 -3.70 5.81 -3.98
N LEU A 26 -4.83 5.79 -3.28
CA LEU A 26 -5.20 6.83 -2.31
C LEU A 26 -4.48 6.65 -0.98
N ASP A 27 -4.31 5.41 -0.53
CA ASP A 27 -3.53 5.08 0.66
C ASP A 27 -2.04 5.32 0.42
N THR A 28 -1.44 6.19 1.24
CA THR A 28 -0.03 6.56 1.13
C THR A 28 0.88 5.35 1.24
N ASN A 29 0.57 4.39 2.12
CA ASN A 29 1.40 3.21 2.32
C ASN A 29 1.43 2.34 1.04
N THR A 30 0.25 2.05 0.50
CA THR A 30 0.10 1.35 -0.78
C THR A 30 0.78 2.12 -1.92
N ALA A 31 0.72 3.45 -1.94
CA ALA A 31 1.42 4.25 -2.91
C ALA A 31 2.96 4.17 -2.75
N GLN A 32 3.49 4.08 -1.53
CA GLN A 32 4.93 3.85 -1.32
C GLN A 32 5.36 2.46 -1.79
N GLU A 33 4.61 1.42 -1.42
CA GLU A 33 4.87 0.06 -1.88
C GLU A 33 4.84 -0.04 -3.41
N ALA A 34 3.84 0.59 -4.05
CA ALA A 34 3.71 0.64 -5.50
C ALA A 34 4.90 1.38 -6.15
N SER A 35 5.41 2.43 -5.51
CA SER A 35 6.58 3.18 -5.98
C SER A 35 7.86 2.34 -5.89
N LEU A 36 8.05 1.60 -4.80
CA LEU A 36 9.16 0.67 -4.63
C LEU A 36 9.09 -0.47 -5.64
N TYR A 37 7.90 -1.08 -5.81
CA TYR A 37 7.65 -2.12 -6.82
C TYR A 37 7.95 -1.61 -8.24
N LEU A 38 7.48 -0.40 -8.57
CA LEU A 38 7.75 0.23 -9.85
C LEU A 38 9.26 0.36 -10.08
N LEU A 39 10.01 0.87 -9.09
CA LEU A 39 11.45 1.01 -9.20
C LEU A 39 12.14 -0.35 -9.40
N GLU A 40 11.75 -1.37 -8.64
CA GLU A 40 12.29 -2.73 -8.78
C GLU A 40 12.06 -3.27 -10.19
N LYS A 41 10.84 -3.17 -10.71
CA LYS A 41 10.49 -3.64 -12.06
C LYS A 41 11.16 -2.86 -13.18
N LEU A 42 11.51 -1.59 -12.93
CA LEU A 42 12.30 -0.80 -13.87
C LEU A 42 13.78 -1.18 -13.82
N GLU A 43 14.33 -1.49 -12.65
CA GLU A 43 15.73 -1.89 -12.43
C GLU A 43 16.05 -3.33 -12.92
N GLU A 44 15.04 -4.20 -13.02
CA GLU A 44 15.14 -5.59 -13.48
C GLU A 44 15.96 -5.77 -14.77
N ASP A 45 16.74 -6.86 -14.81
CA ASP A 45 17.59 -7.26 -15.95
C ASP A 45 18.44 -6.09 -16.48
N ASN A 46 19.01 -5.30 -15.57
CA ASN A 46 19.78 -4.11 -15.91
C ASN A 46 18.97 -3.14 -16.78
N TRP A 47 17.85 -2.67 -16.25
CA TRP A 47 16.94 -1.74 -16.92
C TRP A 47 16.41 -2.22 -18.29
N ARG A 48 16.26 -3.54 -18.48
CA ARG A 48 15.91 -4.15 -19.79
C ARG A 48 14.66 -3.54 -20.41
N ARG A 49 13.61 -3.31 -19.61
CA ARG A 49 12.35 -2.72 -20.09
C ARG A 49 12.54 -1.29 -20.56
N VAL A 50 13.35 -0.50 -19.86
CA VAL A 50 13.68 0.89 -20.24
C VAL A 50 14.54 0.92 -21.50
N ARG A 51 15.50 -0.02 -21.63
CA ARG A 51 16.35 -0.18 -22.82
C ARG A 51 15.58 -0.59 -24.08
N ALA A 52 14.39 -1.14 -23.94
CA ALA A 52 13.52 -1.45 -25.09
C ALA A 52 12.93 -0.18 -25.76
N TYR A 53 13.18 1.00 -25.20
CA TYR A 53 12.78 2.27 -25.82
C TYR A 53 13.49 2.48 -27.17
N ASN A 54 12.69 2.64 -28.22
CA ASN A 54 13.16 2.72 -29.61
C ASN A 54 13.08 4.13 -30.22
N GLY A 55 12.77 5.16 -29.43
CA GLY A 55 12.71 6.55 -29.90
C GLY A 55 11.46 6.95 -30.70
N LYS A 56 10.50 6.05 -30.94
CA LYS A 56 9.29 6.36 -31.76
C LYS A 56 8.29 7.31 -31.10
N ALA A 57 8.36 7.49 -29.78
CA ALA A 57 7.56 8.43 -29.00
C ALA A 57 8.47 9.18 -28.03
N LYS A 58 8.00 10.24 -27.36
CA LYS A 58 8.79 10.86 -26.27
C LYS A 58 9.05 9.83 -25.15
N PHE A 59 10.26 9.80 -24.62
CA PHE A 59 10.66 8.88 -23.55
C PHE A 59 9.71 8.94 -22.33
N SER A 60 9.25 10.13 -21.95
CA SER A 60 8.27 10.30 -20.88
C SER A 60 6.93 9.61 -21.16
N THR A 61 6.48 9.62 -22.42
CA THR A 61 5.24 8.97 -22.83
C THR A 61 5.40 7.45 -22.79
N PHE A 62 6.54 6.94 -23.24
CA PHE A 62 6.89 5.53 -23.12
C PHE A 62 6.89 5.07 -21.66
N LEU A 63 7.56 5.81 -20.77
CA LEU A 63 7.57 5.50 -19.34
C LEU A 63 6.17 5.61 -18.71
N HIS A 64 5.37 6.62 -19.08
CA HIS A 64 4.00 6.74 -18.57
C HIS A 64 3.16 5.49 -18.87
N CYS A 65 3.20 4.98 -20.11
CA CYS A 65 2.49 3.76 -20.48
C CYS A 65 3.03 2.54 -19.73
N MET A 66 4.35 2.41 -19.63
CA MET A 66 4.99 1.31 -18.90
C MET A 66 4.62 1.33 -17.41
N THR A 67 4.66 2.50 -16.77
CA THR A 67 4.25 2.69 -15.39
C THR A 67 2.79 2.30 -15.20
N GLY A 68 1.88 2.71 -16.09
CA GLY A 68 0.48 2.30 -16.03
C GLY A 68 0.30 0.78 -15.97
N ASN A 69 1.02 0.05 -16.84
CA ASN A 69 0.99 -1.41 -16.86
C ASN A 69 1.60 -2.02 -15.59
N LEU A 70 2.74 -1.51 -15.12
CA LEU A 70 3.39 -1.99 -13.90
C LEU A 70 2.55 -1.76 -12.64
N LEU A 71 1.85 -0.63 -12.53
CA LEU A 71 0.95 -0.37 -11.41
C LEU A 71 -0.30 -1.25 -11.47
N GLU A 72 -0.74 -1.63 -12.67
CA GLU A 72 -1.81 -2.61 -12.82
C GLU A 72 -1.34 -4.03 -12.41
N ASP A 73 -0.12 -4.41 -12.77
CA ASP A 73 0.48 -5.68 -12.32
C ASP A 73 0.67 -5.70 -10.79
N PHE A 74 1.12 -4.59 -10.19
CA PHE A 74 1.18 -4.43 -8.73
C PHE A 74 -0.21 -4.59 -8.10
N SER A 75 -1.22 -3.89 -8.63
CA SER A 75 -2.60 -3.97 -8.14
C SER A 75 -3.12 -5.40 -8.21
N ARG A 76 -2.87 -6.12 -9.30
CA ARG A 76 -3.25 -7.54 -9.46
C ARG A 76 -2.51 -8.45 -8.48
N LYS A 77 -1.24 -8.19 -8.21
CA LYS A 77 -0.43 -8.96 -7.26
C LYS A 77 -0.91 -8.74 -5.82
N LYS A 78 -1.24 -7.49 -5.46
CA LYS A 78 -1.61 -7.10 -4.09
C LYS A 78 -3.08 -7.40 -3.76
N PHE A 79 -3.99 -7.12 -4.69
CA PHE A 79 -5.45 -7.17 -4.46
C PHE A 79 -6.16 -8.30 -5.21
N GLY A 80 -5.45 -9.04 -6.08
CA GLY A 80 -6.03 -10.09 -6.91
C GLY A 80 -6.62 -9.57 -8.23
N ARG A 81 -7.16 -10.49 -9.03
CA ARG A 81 -7.83 -10.17 -10.29
C ARG A 81 -9.33 -10.11 -10.05
N PHE A 82 -9.90 -8.92 -10.15
CA PHE A 82 -11.34 -8.78 -10.06
C PHE A 82 -11.88 -8.14 -11.34
N ARG A 83 -12.84 -8.82 -11.96
CA ARG A 83 -13.51 -8.31 -13.15
C ARG A 83 -14.77 -7.56 -12.71
N PRO A 84 -14.89 -6.25 -12.97
CA PRO A 84 -16.10 -5.52 -12.64
C PRO A 84 -17.31 -6.15 -13.37
N PRO A 85 -18.49 -6.22 -12.73
CA PRO A 85 -19.70 -6.71 -13.37
C PRO A 85 -20.02 -5.93 -14.66
N GLN A 86 -20.59 -6.60 -15.67
CA GLN A 86 -20.88 -5.95 -16.95
C GLN A 86 -21.85 -4.77 -16.82
N TRP A 87 -22.83 -4.86 -15.91
CA TRP A 87 -23.75 -3.76 -15.65
C TRP A 87 -23.01 -2.50 -15.22
N LEU A 88 -21.97 -2.65 -14.40
CA LEU A 88 -21.15 -1.56 -13.87
C LEU A 88 -20.28 -0.93 -14.96
N VAL A 89 -19.71 -1.76 -15.84
CA VAL A 89 -18.94 -1.28 -17.01
C VAL A 89 -19.80 -0.45 -17.96
N LYS A 90 -21.07 -0.84 -18.16
CA LYS A 90 -22.02 -0.09 -19.00
C LYS A 90 -22.33 1.31 -18.47
N GLN A 91 -22.25 1.52 -17.16
CA GLN A 91 -22.45 2.82 -16.53
C GLN A 91 -21.25 3.79 -16.72
N GLY A 92 -20.10 3.27 -17.17
CA GLY A 92 -18.98 4.08 -17.62
C GLY A 92 -17.74 4.07 -16.72
N ALA A 93 -16.78 4.94 -17.05
CA ALA A 93 -15.45 4.94 -16.46
C ALA A 93 -15.43 5.36 -14.99
N LEU A 94 -16.32 6.27 -14.59
CA LEU A 94 -16.43 6.73 -13.19
C LEU A 94 -16.87 5.59 -12.28
N TRP A 95 -17.91 4.84 -12.66
CA TRP A 95 -18.39 3.67 -11.93
C TRP A 95 -17.31 2.62 -11.76
N THR A 96 -16.59 2.31 -12.84
CA THR A 96 -15.46 1.37 -12.80
C THR A 96 -14.36 1.84 -11.86
N LYS A 97 -14.11 3.15 -11.77
CA LYS A 97 -13.13 3.73 -10.86
C LYS A 97 -13.59 3.65 -9.40
N VAL A 98 -14.83 4.04 -9.11
CA VAL A 98 -15.41 3.95 -7.76
C VAL A 98 -15.40 2.50 -7.28
N PHE A 99 -15.80 1.56 -8.14
CA PHE A 99 -15.73 0.13 -7.86
C PHE A 99 -14.31 -0.34 -7.50
N LYS A 100 -13.29 0.05 -8.26
CA LYS A 100 -11.90 -0.32 -7.98
C LYS A 100 -11.46 0.21 -6.61
N LEU A 101 -11.77 1.46 -6.29
CA LEU A 101 -11.41 2.08 -5.02
C LEU A 101 -12.12 1.40 -3.83
N LEU A 102 -13.43 1.19 -3.94
CA LEU A 102 -14.23 0.59 -2.86
C LEU A 102 -13.96 -0.90 -2.69
N CYS A 103 -14.08 -1.68 -3.76
CA CYS A 103 -14.16 -3.13 -3.66
C CYS A 103 -12.81 -3.82 -3.81
N LEU A 104 -11.85 -3.21 -4.52
CA LEU A 104 -10.52 -3.82 -4.73
C LEU A 104 -9.48 -3.22 -3.81
N GLU A 105 -9.38 -1.90 -3.82
CA GLU A 105 -8.41 -1.15 -3.01
C GLU A 105 -8.92 -0.90 -1.58
N ARG A 106 -10.19 -1.27 -1.29
CA ARG A 106 -10.82 -1.26 0.04
C ARG A 106 -10.79 0.07 0.76
N ILE A 107 -10.90 1.14 -0.02
CA ILE A 107 -10.95 2.51 0.51
C ILE A 107 -12.34 2.78 1.09
N ALA A 108 -12.38 3.45 2.24
CA ALA A 108 -13.62 3.76 2.92
C ALA A 108 -14.54 4.66 2.05
N PRO A 109 -15.87 4.44 2.05
CA PRO A 109 -16.83 5.28 1.33
C PRO A 109 -16.63 6.81 1.46
N PRO A 110 -16.45 7.40 2.66
CA PRO A 110 -16.25 8.84 2.78
C PRO A 110 -14.96 9.33 2.11
N GLU A 111 -13.89 8.52 2.14
CA GLU A 111 -12.62 8.86 1.51
C GLU A 111 -12.71 8.81 -0.01
N VAL A 112 -13.43 7.84 -0.57
CA VAL A 112 -13.68 7.76 -2.01
C VAL A 112 -14.45 8.99 -2.51
N ILE A 113 -15.52 9.35 -1.81
CA ILE A 113 -16.34 10.54 -2.13
C ILE A 113 -15.49 11.81 -2.05
N GLY A 114 -14.80 12.02 -0.93
CA GLY A 114 -13.97 13.21 -0.72
C GLY A 114 -12.85 13.34 -1.75
N ASN A 115 -12.15 12.26 -2.08
CA ASN A 115 -11.04 12.30 -3.04
C ASN A 115 -11.49 12.50 -4.48
N LEU A 116 -12.57 11.83 -4.91
CA LEU A 116 -13.05 11.97 -6.29
C LEU A 116 -13.68 13.33 -6.56
N SER A 117 -14.30 13.93 -5.55
CA SER A 117 -14.88 15.28 -5.63
C SER A 117 -13.82 16.38 -5.68
N SER A 118 -12.64 16.15 -5.09
CA SER A 118 -11.59 17.17 -4.94
C SER A 118 -10.44 17.07 -5.94
N ARG A 119 -10.11 15.88 -6.45
CA ARG A 119 -8.91 15.62 -7.29
C ARG A 119 -9.19 15.50 -8.80
N ALA A 120 -10.44 15.60 -9.25
CA ALA A 120 -10.76 15.46 -10.67
C ALA A 120 -10.62 16.78 -11.43
N ALA A 121 -10.13 16.71 -12.68
CA ALA A 121 -10.06 17.89 -13.57
C ALA A 121 -11.46 18.45 -13.88
N ASN A 122 -12.49 17.58 -13.84
CA ASN A 122 -13.89 17.92 -13.76
C ASN A 122 -14.45 17.28 -12.48
N PRO A 123 -14.57 18.04 -11.37
CA PRO A 123 -15.11 17.51 -10.13
C PRO A 123 -16.57 17.13 -10.32
N GLU A 124 -16.87 15.85 -10.16
CA GLU A 124 -18.25 15.38 -10.03
C GLU A 124 -18.79 15.83 -8.66
N PRO A 125 -20.07 16.23 -8.58
CA PRO A 125 -20.64 16.63 -7.30
C PRO A 125 -20.58 15.44 -6.32
N PRO A 126 -20.25 15.70 -5.04
CA PRO A 126 -20.13 14.63 -4.04
C PRO A 126 -21.42 13.81 -3.89
N ALA A 127 -22.58 14.42 -4.16
CA ALA A 127 -23.87 13.74 -4.19
C ALA A 127 -23.93 12.63 -5.27
N GLY A 128 -23.41 12.88 -6.47
CA GLY A 128 -23.40 11.89 -7.56
C GLY A 128 -22.45 10.72 -7.26
N ILE A 129 -21.29 10.98 -6.64
CA ILE A 129 -20.37 9.92 -6.23
C ILE A 129 -20.96 9.10 -5.07
N ALA A 130 -21.61 9.75 -4.10
CA ALA A 130 -22.28 9.07 -3.00
C ALA A 130 -23.40 8.14 -3.49
N GLU A 131 -24.15 8.54 -4.52
CA GLU A 131 -25.16 7.71 -5.16
C GLU A 131 -24.54 6.46 -5.82
N ILE A 132 -23.44 6.63 -6.58
CA ILE A 132 -22.70 5.50 -7.17
C ILE A 132 -22.21 4.53 -6.08
N VAL A 133 -21.65 5.06 -4.99
CA VAL A 133 -21.18 4.26 -3.84
C VAL A 133 -22.34 3.46 -3.24
N ALA A 134 -23.49 4.09 -3.02
CA ALA A 134 -24.67 3.44 -2.47
C ALA A 134 -25.16 2.31 -3.37
N VAL A 135 -25.25 2.54 -4.69
CA VAL A 135 -25.66 1.52 -5.66
C VAL A 135 -24.68 0.35 -5.69
N ILE A 136 -23.37 0.61 -5.70
CA ILE A 136 -22.36 -0.45 -5.71
C ILE A 136 -22.42 -1.32 -4.45
N LEU A 137 -22.60 -0.72 -3.27
CA LEU A 137 -22.70 -1.46 -2.02
C LEU A 137 -24.01 -2.27 -1.91
N ALA A 138 -25.10 -1.76 -2.49
CA ALA A 138 -26.38 -2.48 -2.54
C ALA A 138 -26.34 -3.67 -3.52
N GLU A 139 -25.80 -3.47 -4.72
CA GLU A 139 -25.72 -4.50 -5.78
C GLU A 139 -24.57 -5.49 -5.58
N ILE A 140 -23.56 -5.12 -4.79
CA ILE A 140 -22.40 -5.96 -4.49
C ILE A 140 -22.22 -6.04 -2.97
N PRO A 141 -23.02 -6.88 -2.27
CA PRO A 141 -22.96 -7.02 -0.81
C PRO A 141 -21.62 -7.55 -0.29
N ASP A 142 -20.85 -8.21 -1.16
CA ASP A 142 -19.50 -8.70 -0.89
C ASP A 142 -18.40 -7.73 -1.36
N CYS A 143 -18.74 -6.47 -1.68
CA CYS A 143 -17.76 -5.45 -2.05
C CYS A 143 -16.70 -5.32 -0.95
N GLY A 144 -15.42 -5.47 -1.32
CA GLY A 144 -14.31 -5.40 -0.38
C GLY A 144 -13.99 -6.71 0.35
N LYS A 145 -14.81 -7.77 0.20
CA LYS A 145 -14.50 -9.12 0.70
C LYS A 145 -13.62 -9.88 -0.30
N VAL A 146 -12.72 -10.75 0.17
CA VAL A 146 -11.97 -11.65 -0.73
C VAL A 146 -12.87 -12.80 -1.16
N ARG A 147 -13.34 -12.74 -2.41
CA ARG A 147 -13.79 -13.93 -3.14
C ARG A 147 -12.56 -14.58 -3.78
N TRP A 148 -12.20 -15.77 -3.34
CA TRP A 148 -11.10 -16.57 -3.90
C TRP A 148 -11.51 -17.35 -5.17
N GLU A 149 -12.72 -17.17 -5.71
CA GLU A 149 -13.13 -17.85 -6.93
C GLU A 149 -12.75 -17.05 -8.18
N ALA A 150 -11.48 -17.16 -8.58
CA ALA A 150 -11.07 -16.97 -9.96
C ALA A 150 -10.45 -18.28 -10.46
N THR A 151 -11.27 -19.04 -11.20
CA THR A 151 -10.93 -20.21 -12.01
C THR A 151 -9.49 -20.19 -12.55
N ALA A 152 -8.65 -21.08 -12.05
CA ALA A 152 -7.47 -21.60 -12.75
C ALA A 152 -7.20 -23.03 -12.24
N SER A 153 -7.33 -23.99 -13.15
CA SER A 153 -7.03 -25.40 -12.95
C SER A 153 -5.53 -25.62 -12.76
N GLU A 154 -5.12 -26.11 -11.59
CA GLU A 154 -4.23 -27.27 -11.32
C GLU A 154 -3.81 -27.29 -9.83
N PRO A 155 -3.49 -28.48 -9.27
CA PRO A 155 -3.91 -28.85 -7.93
C PRO A 155 -2.80 -28.82 -6.86
N GLU A 156 -3.28 -28.87 -5.61
CA GLU A 156 -2.61 -29.24 -4.35
C GLU A 156 -1.84 -28.15 -3.55
N GLU A 157 -2.22 -28.09 -2.26
CA GLU A 157 -1.60 -27.42 -1.10
C GLU A 157 -1.98 -25.97 -0.71
N LEU A 158 -3.24 -25.52 -0.88
CA LEU A 158 -3.64 -24.21 -0.33
C LEU A 158 -5.07 -24.14 0.26
N GLU A 159 -5.43 -25.07 1.15
CA GLU A 159 -6.73 -25.02 1.85
C GLU A 159 -6.78 -24.12 3.11
N ASN A 160 -5.68 -23.47 3.53
CA ASN A 160 -5.65 -22.73 4.80
C ASN A 160 -5.44 -21.20 4.71
N ARG A 161 -5.97 -20.53 3.67
CA ARG A 161 -5.93 -19.05 3.58
C ARG A 161 -7.34 -18.44 3.55
N ALA A 162 -7.93 -18.27 4.74
CA ALA A 162 -9.22 -17.62 4.94
C ALA A 162 -9.19 -16.12 4.56
N ALA A 163 -10.32 -15.64 4.03
CA ALA A 163 -10.54 -14.29 3.51
C ALA A 163 -10.23 -13.17 4.54
N PRO A 164 -9.68 -12.01 4.12
CA PRO A 164 -9.62 -10.77 4.91
C PRO A 164 -10.92 -9.96 4.75
N ASN A 165 -11.46 -9.53 5.90
CA ASN A 165 -12.66 -8.70 6.14
C ASN A 165 -14.04 -9.39 6.16
N PRO A 166 -14.50 -9.82 7.35
CA PRO A 166 -15.89 -9.68 7.74
C PRO A 166 -16.14 -8.28 8.33
N ALA A 167 -17.15 -7.59 7.79
CA ALA A 167 -17.85 -6.39 8.26
C ALA A 167 -17.26 -5.53 9.41
N LEU A 168 -16.90 -4.28 9.07
CA LEU A 168 -16.68 -3.13 9.97
C LEU A 168 -17.89 -2.74 10.86
N HIS A 169 -18.98 -3.50 10.88
CA HIS A 169 -20.27 -3.04 11.39
C HIS A 169 -20.84 -3.82 12.59
N ASN A 170 -20.19 -4.87 13.08
CA ASN A 170 -20.61 -5.56 14.31
C ASN A 170 -19.39 -6.18 15.01
N ILE A 171 -18.72 -5.42 15.89
CA ILE A 171 -17.62 -5.91 16.72
C ILE A 171 -18.15 -6.12 18.13
N SER A 172 -17.94 -7.29 18.73
CA SER A 172 -18.35 -7.57 20.12
C SER A 172 -17.49 -6.78 21.13
N PRO A 173 -17.94 -6.57 22.38
CA PRO A 173 -17.15 -5.88 23.41
C PRO A 173 -15.79 -6.53 23.71
N GLU A 174 -15.69 -7.85 23.62
CA GLU A 174 -14.43 -8.60 23.81
C GLU A 174 -13.50 -8.45 22.60
N GLN A 175 -14.05 -8.47 21.39
CA GLN A 175 -13.30 -8.20 20.16
C GLN A 175 -12.78 -6.75 20.12
N TYR A 176 -13.54 -5.81 20.68
CA TYR A 176 -13.11 -4.41 20.81
C TYR A 176 -11.90 -4.26 21.75
N LEU A 177 -11.85 -5.02 22.85
CA LEU A 177 -10.73 -5.03 23.78
C LEU A 177 -9.45 -5.58 23.13
N ALA A 178 -9.55 -6.72 22.44
CA ALA A 178 -8.44 -7.30 21.70
C ALA A 178 -7.91 -6.33 20.61
N LEU A 179 -8.81 -5.73 19.83
CA LEU A 179 -8.47 -4.72 18.83
C LEU A 179 -7.80 -3.49 19.46
N SER A 180 -8.28 -3.04 20.61
CA SER A 180 -7.68 -1.96 21.40
C SER A 180 -6.24 -2.28 21.79
N GLU A 181 -5.97 -3.48 22.28
CA GLU A 181 -4.63 -3.92 22.68
C GLU A 181 -3.68 -4.00 21.48
N GLN A 182 -4.16 -4.51 20.34
CA GLN A 182 -3.40 -4.57 19.09
C GLN A 182 -3.07 -3.16 18.55
N VAL A 183 -4.05 -2.25 18.55
CA VAL A 183 -3.86 -0.86 18.13
C VAL A 183 -2.86 -0.14 19.04
N GLN A 184 -2.89 -0.40 20.35
CA GLN A 184 -1.94 0.14 21.32
C GLN A 184 -0.51 -0.36 21.05
N LEU A 185 -0.34 -1.64 20.71
CA LEU A 185 0.97 -2.19 20.38
C LEU A 185 1.51 -1.67 19.05
N ALA A 186 0.69 -1.65 18.00
CA ALA A 186 1.05 -1.06 16.71
C ALA A 186 1.44 0.42 16.87
N LYS A 187 0.70 1.16 17.71
CA LYS A 187 1.00 2.54 18.07
C LYS A 187 2.30 2.64 18.87
N GLY A 188 2.57 1.73 19.81
CA GLY A 188 3.82 1.67 20.57
C GLY A 188 5.05 1.42 19.69
N ILE A 189 4.97 0.45 18.76
CA ILE A 189 6.02 0.21 17.75
C ILE A 189 6.16 1.44 16.84
N GLY A 190 5.06 2.01 16.38
CA GLY A 190 5.07 3.24 15.57
C GLY A 190 5.76 4.40 16.30
N GLN A 191 5.51 4.56 17.60
CA GLN A 191 6.15 5.58 18.44
C GLN A 191 7.62 5.30 18.71
N LEU A 192 8.05 4.06 18.84
CA LEU A 192 9.48 3.72 18.89
C LEU A 192 10.17 4.10 17.57
N LEU A 193 9.59 3.69 16.46
CA LEU A 193 10.14 3.93 15.12
C LEU A 193 10.15 5.41 14.73
N THR A 194 9.31 6.24 15.37
CA THR A 194 9.19 7.67 15.09
C THR A 194 9.63 8.53 16.27
N ALA A 195 8.98 8.53 17.42
CA ALA A 195 9.27 9.44 18.52
C ALA A 195 10.43 9.03 19.45
N GLY A 196 10.88 7.76 19.44
CA GLY A 196 11.94 7.29 20.33
C GLY A 196 11.60 7.34 21.83
N THR A 197 10.31 7.36 22.18
CA THR A 197 9.86 7.36 23.58
C THR A 197 8.59 6.54 23.73
N THR A 198 8.55 5.67 24.73
CA THR A 198 7.44 4.77 25.04
C THR A 198 6.42 5.49 25.92
N ALA A 199 5.32 5.96 25.34
CA ALA A 199 4.17 6.36 26.14
C ALA A 199 3.36 5.10 26.52
N SER A 200 3.39 4.75 27.81
CA SER A 200 2.52 3.81 28.52
C SER A 200 1.87 2.69 27.70
N THR A 201 2.55 1.55 27.61
CA THR A 201 1.95 0.27 27.23
C THR A 201 2.06 -0.73 28.38
N ASN A 202 1.06 -1.61 28.53
CA ASN A 202 0.99 -2.68 29.54
C ASN A 202 2.31 -3.51 29.61
N GLY A 203 2.59 -4.08 30.79
CA GLY A 203 3.91 -4.61 31.17
C GLY A 203 4.58 -5.59 30.20
N ASP A 204 3.80 -6.46 29.54
CA ASP A 204 4.34 -7.43 28.57
C ASP A 204 4.70 -6.80 27.23
N ILE A 205 3.90 -5.80 26.80
CA ILE A 205 4.14 -5.02 25.58
C ILE A 205 5.40 -4.17 25.73
N ALA A 206 5.62 -3.59 26.92
CA ALA A 206 6.81 -2.80 27.21
C ALA A 206 8.11 -3.62 27.08
N ASN A 207 8.08 -4.92 27.37
CA ASN A 207 9.25 -5.79 27.26
C ASN A 207 9.57 -6.14 25.81
N LEU A 208 8.57 -6.47 24.99
CA LEU A 208 8.75 -6.70 23.54
C LEU A 208 9.25 -5.45 22.81
N VAL A 209 8.70 -4.28 23.18
CA VAL A 209 9.10 -2.95 22.70
C VAL A 209 10.56 -2.64 23.07
N LYS A 210 10.99 -2.95 24.30
CA LYS A 210 12.40 -2.79 24.73
C LYS A 210 13.34 -3.76 24.02
N GLU A 211 12.94 -5.01 23.83
CA GLU A 211 13.75 -6.01 23.13
C GLU A 211 13.93 -5.62 21.65
N PHE A 212 12.87 -5.10 21.02
CA PHE A 212 12.93 -4.53 19.69
C PHE A 212 13.89 -3.33 19.61
N ASP A 213 13.78 -2.36 20.52
CA ASP A 213 14.65 -1.17 20.56
C ASP A 213 16.13 -1.55 20.76
N SER A 214 16.40 -2.53 21.62
CA SER A 214 17.76 -3.04 21.85
C SER A 214 18.37 -3.72 20.62
N THR A 215 17.54 -4.34 19.78
CA THR A 215 17.95 -5.10 18.60
C THR A 215 17.97 -4.25 17.32
N PHE A 216 17.09 -3.25 17.22
CA PHE A 216 16.89 -2.44 16.02
C PHE A 216 17.26 -0.97 16.25
N LYS A 217 18.55 -0.68 16.16
CA LYS A 217 19.05 0.71 16.22
C LYS A 217 18.86 1.41 14.88
N LEU A 218 17.93 2.38 14.86
CA LEU A 218 17.77 3.32 13.75
C LEU A 218 18.80 4.44 13.84
N LYS A 219 19.29 4.90 12.69
CA LYS A 219 20.00 6.18 12.63
C LYS A 219 18.99 7.32 12.62
N ASP A 220 19.36 8.48 13.15
CA ASP A 220 18.50 9.68 13.18
C ASP A 220 17.93 10.03 11.79
N GLU A 221 18.77 9.92 10.75
CA GLU A 221 18.36 10.10 9.36
C GLU A 221 17.30 9.10 8.87
N GLU A 222 17.39 7.84 9.31
CA GLU A 222 16.44 6.78 8.93
C GLU A 222 15.11 6.96 9.67
N GLN A 223 15.16 7.32 10.95
CA GLN A 223 13.99 7.65 11.77
C GLN A 223 13.25 8.87 11.22
N LEU A 224 13.99 9.92 10.85
CA LEU A 224 13.41 11.10 10.22
C LEU A 224 12.77 10.77 8.87
N LEU A 225 13.43 9.95 8.03
CA LEU A 225 12.82 9.47 6.78
C LEU A 225 11.48 8.75 7.02
N LEU A 226 11.41 7.87 8.03
CA LEU A 226 10.18 7.15 8.36
C LEU A 226 9.07 8.10 8.84
N LYS A 227 9.40 9.09 9.69
CA LYS A 227 8.43 10.13 10.10
C LYS A 227 7.85 10.86 8.89
N MET A 228 8.72 11.35 8.03
CA MET A 228 8.29 12.14 6.88
C MET A 228 7.36 11.35 5.96
N ILE A 229 7.63 10.06 5.76
CA ILE A 229 6.83 9.22 4.87
C ILE A 229 5.51 8.80 5.54
N TYR A 230 5.55 8.27 6.76
CA TYR A 230 4.40 7.60 7.37
C TYR A 230 3.60 8.48 8.33
N GLN A 231 4.23 9.49 8.95
CA GLN A 231 3.56 10.46 9.83
C GLN A 231 3.15 11.71 9.06
N ASP A 232 4.07 12.30 8.28
CA ASP A 232 3.80 13.52 7.51
C ASP A 232 3.20 13.24 6.13
N GLN A 233 2.98 11.96 5.79
CA GLN A 233 2.36 11.51 4.54
C GLN A 233 3.06 12.00 3.26
N LEU A 234 4.37 12.24 3.34
CA LEU A 234 5.17 12.64 2.19
C LEU A 234 5.51 11.42 1.32
N SER A 235 5.63 11.66 0.01
CA SER A 235 6.24 10.66 -0.85
C SER A 235 7.72 10.44 -0.52
N ALA A 236 8.22 9.23 -0.78
CA ALA A 236 9.63 8.93 -0.58
C ALA A 236 10.54 9.93 -1.31
N SER A 237 10.20 10.36 -2.54
CA SER A 237 11.01 11.38 -3.22
C SER A 237 10.96 12.75 -2.54
N GLN A 238 9.81 13.18 -2.01
CA GLN A 238 9.69 14.46 -1.29
C GLN A 238 10.50 14.43 0.01
N ALA A 239 10.39 13.36 0.78
CA ALA A 239 11.18 13.16 2.00
C ALA A 239 12.68 13.16 1.68
N GLY A 240 13.11 12.44 0.64
CA GLY A 240 14.49 12.42 0.17
C GLY A 240 15.04 13.80 -0.19
N LYS A 241 14.26 14.60 -0.94
CA LYS A 241 14.66 15.96 -1.32
C LYS A 241 14.89 16.86 -0.10
N LEU A 242 14.00 16.79 0.89
CA LEU A 242 14.13 17.56 2.14
C LEU A 242 15.35 17.11 2.97
N LEU A 243 15.74 15.85 2.87
CA LEU A 243 16.95 15.30 3.49
C LEU A 243 18.22 15.50 2.65
N GLY A 244 18.14 16.20 1.51
CA GLY A 244 19.27 16.42 0.60
C GLY A 244 19.74 15.16 -0.14
N TRP A 245 18.88 14.15 -0.28
CA TRP A 245 19.19 12.89 -0.96
C TRP A 245 18.59 12.84 -2.36
N GLY A 246 19.33 12.21 -3.28
CA GLY A 246 18.80 11.86 -4.60
C GLY A 246 17.73 10.76 -4.51
N VAL A 247 16.85 10.70 -5.53
CA VAL A 247 15.73 9.74 -5.62
C VAL A 247 16.22 8.30 -5.46
N ASN A 248 17.26 7.91 -6.21
CA ASN A 248 17.85 6.57 -6.15
C ASN A 248 18.32 6.23 -4.73
N LYS A 249 19.11 7.13 -4.12
CA LYS A 249 19.61 6.95 -2.76
C LYS A 249 18.48 6.81 -1.75
N THR A 250 17.40 7.56 -1.92
CA THR A 250 16.25 7.56 -1.00
C THR A 250 15.47 6.26 -1.08
N HIS A 251 15.06 5.84 -2.27
CA HIS A 251 14.35 4.56 -2.45
C HIS A 251 15.24 3.37 -2.07
N GLY A 252 16.53 3.42 -2.38
CA GLY A 252 17.49 2.40 -1.95
C GLY A 252 17.65 2.33 -0.43
N LYS A 253 17.69 3.47 0.28
CA LYS A 253 17.69 3.53 1.74
C LYS A 253 16.39 2.98 2.31
N LEU A 254 15.23 3.43 1.80
CA LEU A 254 13.91 2.97 2.25
C LEU A 254 13.75 1.46 2.08
N ARG A 255 14.07 0.92 0.91
CA ARG A 255 14.00 -0.53 0.62
C ARG A 255 14.83 -1.34 1.62
N ARG A 256 16.09 -0.94 1.86
CA ARG A 256 16.98 -1.62 2.81
C ARG A 256 16.51 -1.49 4.25
N LEU A 257 15.96 -0.33 4.61
CA LEU A 257 15.43 -0.08 5.95
C LEU A 257 14.23 -0.98 6.23
N LEU A 258 13.27 -1.06 5.30
CA LEU A 258 12.11 -1.94 5.41
C LEU A 258 12.51 -3.42 5.46
N ALA A 259 13.44 -3.85 4.61
CA ALA A 259 13.95 -5.23 4.65
C ALA A 259 14.65 -5.56 5.98
N ARG A 260 15.39 -4.60 6.57
CA ARG A 260 16.02 -4.75 7.88
C ARG A 260 14.97 -4.85 8.98
N LEU A 261 13.95 -3.99 8.92
CA LEU A 261 12.83 -3.98 9.86
C LEU A 261 12.07 -5.31 9.82
N GLU A 262 11.71 -5.77 8.62
CA GLU A 262 11.05 -7.06 8.41
C GLU A 262 11.89 -8.18 9.01
N LYS A 263 13.18 -8.28 8.65
CA LYS A 263 14.09 -9.32 9.16
C LYS A 263 14.20 -9.32 10.70
N THR A 264 14.24 -8.16 11.33
CA THR A 264 14.26 -8.04 12.79
C THR A 264 12.95 -8.52 13.40
N LEU A 265 11.80 -8.11 12.84
CA LEU A 265 10.49 -8.59 13.30
C LEU A 265 10.38 -10.11 13.17
N ARG A 266 10.86 -10.70 12.06
CA ARG A 266 10.91 -12.16 11.89
C ARG A 266 11.76 -12.83 12.97
N LYS A 267 12.94 -12.29 13.25
CA LYS A 267 13.88 -12.84 14.22
C LYS A 267 13.30 -12.85 15.64
N LEU A 268 12.53 -11.83 15.99
CA LEU A 268 11.91 -11.70 17.31
C LEU A 268 10.63 -12.54 17.47
N GLY A 269 10.25 -13.34 16.46
CA GLY A 269 8.97 -14.07 16.46
C GLY A 269 7.74 -13.15 16.33
N LEU A 270 7.95 -11.83 16.33
CA LEU A 270 6.91 -10.82 16.19
C LEU A 270 6.21 -10.90 14.83
N GLU A 271 6.81 -11.48 13.80
CA GLU A 271 6.08 -11.70 12.53
C GLU A 271 4.93 -12.69 12.72
N GLU A 272 5.15 -13.80 13.43
CA GLU A 272 4.14 -14.82 13.67
C GLU A 272 3.15 -14.32 14.72
N THR A 273 3.61 -13.59 15.74
CA THR A 273 2.72 -12.91 16.70
C THR A 273 1.86 -11.84 16.01
N LEU A 274 2.42 -10.95 15.19
CA LEU A 274 1.66 -9.94 14.44
C LEU A 274 0.76 -10.56 13.38
N ARG A 275 1.22 -11.63 12.71
CA ARG A 275 0.42 -12.34 11.69
C ARG A 275 -0.70 -13.15 12.34
N ASN A 276 -0.43 -13.83 13.44
CA ASN A 276 -1.44 -14.50 14.25
C ASN A 276 -2.39 -13.47 14.85
N TRP A 277 -1.96 -12.29 15.28
CA TRP A 277 -2.87 -11.24 15.73
C TRP A 277 -3.74 -10.65 14.60
N LEU A 278 -3.16 -10.47 13.40
CA LEU A 278 -3.91 -10.12 12.18
C LEU A 278 -4.81 -11.27 11.65
N GLN A 279 -4.69 -12.48 12.21
CA GLN A 279 -5.45 -13.68 11.87
C GLN A 279 -6.39 -14.17 12.99
N GLU A 280 -6.12 -13.87 14.27
CA GLU A 280 -6.92 -14.18 15.47
C GLU A 280 -8.19 -13.32 15.50
N ASP A 281 -8.16 -12.19 14.78
CA ASP A 281 -9.35 -11.48 14.26
C ASP A 281 -10.31 -12.38 13.43
N ARG A 282 -9.97 -13.65 13.17
CA ARG A 282 -10.72 -14.53 12.26
C ARG A 282 -10.97 -15.94 12.77
N GLN A 283 -10.58 -16.29 13.99
CA GLN A 283 -10.70 -17.69 14.45
C GLN A 283 -11.49 -17.91 15.73
N ILE A 284 -12.23 -16.92 16.23
CA ILE A 284 -13.17 -17.15 17.33
C ILE A 284 -14.58 -16.76 16.88
N ASP A 285 -15.22 -17.70 16.20
CA ASP A 285 -16.65 -17.96 16.28
C ASP A 285 -16.90 -19.44 15.92
N LEU A 286 -17.01 -20.26 16.97
CA LEU A 286 -18.10 -21.24 17.09
C LEU A 286 -18.98 -20.80 18.26
#